data_AF-A0A2P8HFX2-F1
#
_entry.id   AF-A0A2P8HFX2-F1
#
_cell.length_a   1.000
_cell.length_b   1.000
_cell.length_c   1.000
_cell.angle_alpha   90.00
_cell.angle_beta   90.00
_cell.angle_gamma   90.00
#
_symmetry.space_group_name_H-M   'P 1'
#
loop_
_entity.id
_entity.type
_entity.pdbx_description
1 polymer ?
#
loop_
_entity_poly.entity_id
_entity_poly.type
_entity_poly.pdbx_seq_one_letter_code
_entity_poly.pdbx_strand_id
1 'polypeptide(L)'
;MTLLAEMPIIWKEQKIGWTEKYIEHRSDVIQLYSDRIEAFGESYPLDIVFDISYRREADKIGFLYLHTTKGVRTFYIHTNPESFIQQFRDTSHI
;
A
#
# COMPACT_ATOMS: atom_id res chain seq x y z
N MET A 1 5.06 4.69 -19.45
CA MET A 1 4.69 4.50 -18.04
C MET A 1 5.97 4.63 -17.23
N THR A 2 6.04 5.61 -16.34
CA THR A 2 7.24 5.92 -15.56
C THR A 2 7.00 5.58 -14.09
N LEU A 3 7.88 4.78 -13.49
CA LEU A 3 7.86 4.52 -12.05
C LEU A 3 8.37 5.76 -11.31
N LEU A 4 7.59 6.27 -10.36
CA LEU A 4 7.88 7.50 -9.61
C LEU A 4 8.35 7.22 -8.18
N ALA A 5 7.72 6.26 -7.51
CA ALA A 5 8.11 5.82 -6.18
C ALA A 5 7.70 4.36 -5.96
N GLU A 6 8.37 3.71 -5.03
CA GLU A 6 7.97 2.39 -4.54
C GLU A 6 8.31 2.26 -3.05
N MET A 7 7.58 1.41 -2.34
CA MET A 7 7.88 1.10 -0.96
C MET A 7 7.47 -0.33 -0.60
N PRO A 8 8.12 -0.96 0.39
CA PRO A 8 7.77 -2.32 0.79
C PRO A 8 6.44 -2.34 1.55
N ILE A 9 5.60 -3.32 1.22
CA ILE A 9 4.36 -3.66 1.91
C ILE A 9 4.44 -5.10 2.40
N ILE A 10 3.56 -5.44 3.34
CA ILE A 10 3.46 -6.79 3.91
C ILE A 10 2.08 -7.34 3.57
N TRP A 11 2.06 -8.54 3.01
CA TRP A 11 0.87 -9.37 2.92
C TRP A 11 0.80 -10.31 4.11
N LYS A 12 -0.38 -10.44 4.71
CA LYS A 12 -0.66 -11.46 5.73
C LYS A 12 -1.56 -12.51 5.11
N GLU A 13 -1.03 -13.70 4.88
CA GLU A 13 -1.86 -14.85 4.58
C GLU A 13 -2.13 -15.61 5.89
N GLN A 14 -3.38 -15.65 6.33
CA GLN A 14 -3.80 -16.52 7.43
C GLN A 14 -4.19 -17.88 6.85
N LYS A 15 -3.36 -18.90 7.09
CA LYS A 15 -3.70 -20.28 6.77
C LYS A 15 -4.13 -20.98 8.05
N ILE A 16 -5.32 -21.59 8.02
CA ILE A 16 -5.85 -22.41 9.10
C ILE A 16 -5.50 -23.85 8.77
N GLY A 17 -4.53 -24.42 9.51
CA GLY A 17 -4.25 -25.86 9.47
C GLY A 17 -5.19 -26.63 10.40
N TRP A 18 -5.15 -27.96 10.32
CA TRP A 18 -5.99 -28.87 11.13
C TRP A 18 -5.74 -28.76 12.64
N THR A 19 -4.56 -28.28 13.06
CA THR A 19 -4.17 -28.13 14.47
C THR A 19 -3.62 -26.74 14.83
N GLU A 20 -3.14 -25.95 13.86
CA GLU A 20 -2.50 -24.65 14.13
C GLU A 20 -2.83 -23.59 13.05
N LYS A 21 -2.92 -22.32 13.49
CA LYS A 21 -2.95 -21.15 12.61
C LYS A 21 -1.52 -20.66 12.39
N TYR A 22 -1.07 -20.58 11.14
CA TYR A 22 0.19 -19.93 10.80
C TYR A 22 -0.07 -18.65 9.99
N ILE A 23 0.64 -17.59 10.35
CA ILE A 23 0.61 -16.29 9.67
C ILE A 23 1.84 -16.24 8.78
N GLU A 24 1.64 -16.33 7.47
CA GLU A 24 2.73 -16.13 6.51
C GLU A 24 2.82 -14.64 6.20
N HIS A 25 3.96 -14.03 6.55
CA HIS A 25 4.29 -12.66 6.18
C HIS A 25 5.06 -12.69 4.85
N ARG A 26 4.40 -12.32 3.75
CA ARG A 26 5.10 -12.13 2.47
C ARG A 26 5.41 -10.66 2.29
N SER A 27 6.66 -10.36 1.96
CA SER A 27 7.06 -9.03 1.53
C SER A 27 6.67 -8.85 0.07
N ASP A 28 6.05 -7.72 -0.23
CA ASP A 28 5.75 -7.29 -1.60
C ASP A 28 6.04 -5.78 -1.70
N VAL A 29 5.77 -5.17 -2.85
CA VAL A 29 6.02 -3.75 -3.12
C VAL A 29 4.73 -3.09 -3.59
N ILE A 30 4.48 -1.88 -3.09
CA ILE A 30 3.53 -0.94 -3.71
C ILE A 30 4.31 0.02 -4.59
N GLN A 31 3.86 0.20 -5.83
CA GLN A 31 4.53 0.99 -6.84
C GLN A 31 3.62 2.11 -7.33
N LEU A 32 4.12 3.34 -7.31
CA LEU A 32 3.47 4.51 -7.87
C LEU A 32 4.04 4.78 -9.26
N TYR A 33 3.19 4.68 -10.27
CA TYR A 33 3.48 5.11 -11.63
C TYR A 33 2.84 6.47 -11.90
N SER A 34 3.25 7.09 -13.00
CA SER A 34 2.69 8.35 -13.48
C SER A 34 1.17 8.34 -13.74
N ASP A 35 0.54 7.17 -13.86
CA ASP A 35 -0.87 7.00 -14.20
C ASP A 35 -1.67 6.09 -13.25
N ARG A 36 -1.00 5.32 -12.38
CA ARG A 36 -1.65 4.38 -11.47
C ARG A 36 -0.75 3.99 -10.30
N ILE A 37 -1.35 3.32 -9.31
CA ILE A 37 -0.64 2.59 -8.26
C ILE A 37 -0.84 1.09 -8.50
N GLU A 38 0.22 0.30 -8.35
CA GLU A 38 0.14 -1.17 -8.40
C GLU A 38 0.54 -1.78 -7.05
N ALA A 39 -0.22 -2.78 -6.60
CA ALA A 39 0.08 -3.55 -5.39
C ALA A 39 -0.63 -4.91 -5.44
N PHE A 40 0.04 -5.99 -5.03
CA PHE A 40 -0.53 -7.35 -4.97
C PHE A 40 -1.21 -7.83 -6.27
N GLY A 41 -0.67 -7.43 -7.42
CA GLY A 41 -1.25 -7.74 -8.74
C GLY A 41 -2.52 -6.96 -9.09
N GLU A 42 -2.96 -6.04 -8.22
CA GLU A 42 -4.05 -5.11 -8.47
C GLU A 42 -3.49 -3.76 -8.97
N SER A 43 -4.29 -3.07 -9.79
CA SER A 43 -3.95 -1.76 -10.36
C SER A 43 -5.03 -0.73 -10.04
N TYR A 44 -4.59 0.44 -9.58
CA TYR A 44 -5.41 1.54 -9.11
C TYR A 44 -5.07 2.79 -9.92
N PRO A 45 -5.81 3.08 -11.01
CA PRO A 45 -5.67 4.32 -11.76
C PRO A 45 -5.72 5.55 -10.84
N LEU A 46 -4.86 6.56 -11.07
CA LEU A 46 -4.78 7.72 -10.17
C LEU A 46 -6.07 8.55 -10.15
N ASP A 47 -6.85 8.53 -11.23
CA ASP A 47 -8.15 9.22 -11.33
C ASP A 47 -9.21 8.70 -10.34
N ILE A 48 -9.02 7.50 -9.80
CA ILE A 48 -9.89 6.92 -8.78
C ILE A 48 -9.29 6.95 -7.37
N VAL A 49 -8.05 7.41 -7.18
CA VAL A 49 -7.37 7.50 -5.88
C VAL A 49 -7.30 8.95 -5.45
N PHE A 50 -8.01 9.31 -4.38
CA PHE A 50 -8.15 10.70 -3.96
C PHE A 50 -7.19 11.11 -2.84
N ASP A 51 -6.78 10.16 -2.01
CA ASP A 51 -5.89 10.41 -0.89
C ASP A 51 -5.16 9.13 -0.47
N ILE A 52 -3.99 9.33 0.14
CA ILE A 52 -3.22 8.29 0.81
C ILE A 52 -2.91 8.75 2.22
N SER A 53 -3.38 7.97 3.19
CA SER A 53 -3.15 8.23 4.62
C SER A 53 -2.48 7.02 5.27
N TYR A 54 -1.87 7.22 6.44
CA TYR A 54 -1.25 6.13 7.17
C TYR A 54 -1.45 6.25 8.68
N ARG A 55 -1.36 5.10 9.35
CA ARG A 55 -1.29 5.02 10.81
C ARG A 55 -0.17 4.06 11.20
N ARG A 56 0.81 4.53 11.95
CA ARG A 56 1.86 3.68 12.51
C ARG A 56 2.23 4.11 13.92
N GLU A 57 2.73 3.15 14.68
CA GLU A 57 3.48 3.38 15.92
C GLU A 57 4.94 2.97 15.68
N ALA A 58 5.89 3.57 16.39
CA ALA A 58 7.29 3.16 16.28
C ALA A 58 7.45 1.67 16.63
N ASP A 59 8.31 0.98 15.89
CA ASP A 59 8.63 -0.46 16.05
C ASP A 59 7.43 -1.43 15.90
N LYS A 60 6.32 -0.98 15.32
CA LYS A 60 5.15 -1.82 15.02
C LYS A 60 4.80 -1.81 13.54
N ILE A 61 4.08 -2.85 13.11
CA ILE A 61 3.44 -2.87 11.79
C ILE A 61 2.40 -1.73 11.74
N GLY A 62 2.56 -0.86 10.75
CA GLY A 62 1.61 0.21 10.43
C GLY A 62 0.66 -0.18 9.30
N PHE A 63 -0.22 0.76 8.97
CA PHE A 63 -1.22 0.66 7.94
C PHE A 63 -1.08 1.84 6.97
N LEU A 64 -1.12 1.54 5.67
CA LEU A 64 -1.29 2.50 4.59
C LEU A 64 -2.71 2.33 4.03
N TYR A 65 -3.42 3.43 3.84
CA TYR A 65 -4.78 3.47 3.35
C TYR A 65 -4.84 4.23 2.03
N LEU A 66 -5.29 3.56 0.96
CA LEU A 66 -5.65 4.23 -0.30
C LEU A 66 -7.14 4.50 -0.28
N HIS A 67 -7.50 5.77 -0.32
CA HIS A 67 -8.89 6.22 -0.41
C HIS A 67 -9.28 6.29 -1.89
N THR A 68 -10.14 5.35 -2.31
CA THR A 68 -10.59 5.27 -3.71
C THR A 68 -12.08 5.54 -3.85
N THR A 69 -12.55 5.77 -5.08
CA THR A 69 -14.00 5.81 -5.41
C THR A 69 -14.78 4.59 -4.94
N LYS A 70 -14.13 3.43 -4.84
CA LYS A 70 -14.73 2.14 -4.46
C LYS A 70 -14.45 1.76 -3.00
N GLY A 71 -14.10 2.75 -2.17
CA GLY A 71 -13.78 2.57 -0.76
C GLY A 71 -12.27 2.52 -0.47
N VAL A 72 -11.93 2.07 0.73
CA VAL A 72 -10.54 2.10 1.23
C VAL A 72 -9.84 0.76 0.98
N ARG A 73 -8.63 0.81 0.42
CA ARG A 73 -7.70 -0.34 0.39
C ARG A 73 -6.66 -0.17 1.46
N THR A 74 -6.39 -1.24 2.21
CA THR A 74 -5.47 -1.20 3.35
C THR A 74 -4.29 -2.12 3.09
N PHE A 75 -3.08 -1.59 3.28
CA PHE A 75 -1.83 -2.34 3.16
C PHE A 75 -1.05 -2.27 4.48
N TYR A 76 -0.39 -3.36 4.86
CA TYR A 76 0.48 -3.35 6.02
C TYR A 76 1.87 -2.85 5.62
N ILE A 77 2.46 -2.02 6.46
CA ILE A 77 3.77 -1.40 6.21
C ILE A 77 4.66 -1.51 7.45
N HIS A 78 5.97 -1.61 7.26
CA HIS A 78 6.96 -1.52 8.34
C HIS A 78 7.90 -0.32 8.19
N THR A 79 7.87 0.35 7.02
CA THR A 79 8.65 1.54 6.71
C THR A 79 7.83 2.81 6.86
N ASN A 80 8.48 3.97 6.81
CA ASN A 80 7.79 5.26 6.82
C ASN A 80 7.29 5.57 5.39
N PRO A 81 5.97 5.73 5.16
CA PRO A 81 5.43 5.96 3.83
C PRO A 81 5.49 7.43 3.38
N GLU A 82 5.98 8.37 4.21
CA GLU A 82 5.91 9.81 3.94
C GLU A 82 6.45 10.20 2.56
N SER A 83 7.60 9.65 2.15
CA SER A 83 8.21 9.91 0.84
C SER A 83 7.31 9.44 -0.32
N PHE A 84 6.71 8.26 -0.18
CA PHE A 84 5.78 7.72 -1.17
C PHE A 84 4.52 8.59 -1.29
N ILE A 85 3.97 9.02 -0.16
CA ILE A 85 2.79 9.90 -0.11
C ILE A 85 3.10 11.26 -0.71
N GLN A 86 4.29 11.82 -0.44
CA GLN A 86 4.71 13.08 -1.04
C GLN A 86 4.80 12.96 -2.56
N GLN A 87 5.41 11.90 -3.08
CA GLN A 87 5.48 11.65 -4.51
C GLN A 87 4.08 11.50 -5.16
N PHE A 88 3.15 10.86 -4.47
CA PHE A 88 1.75 10.78 -4.92
C PHE A 88 1.11 12.16 -5.01
N ARG A 89 1.28 13.01 -4.00
CA ARG A 89 0.76 14.39 -3.99
C ARG A 89 1.35 15.23 -5.11
N ASP A 90 2.63 15.05 -5.43
CA ASP A 90 3.29 15.76 -6.52
C ASP A 90 2.78 15.32 -7.91
N THR A 91 2.24 14.09 -8.01
CA THR A 91 1.69 13.52 -9.25
C THR A 91 0.22 13.89 -9.45
N SER A 92 -0.54 13.92 -8.36
CA SER A 92 -1.93 14.37 -8.33
C SER A 92 -1.96 15.89 -8.33
N HIS A 93 -1.67 16.50 -9.49
CA HIS A 93 -1.95 17.91 -9.74
C HIS A 93 -3.48 18.15 -9.72
N ILE A 94 -4.06 18.30 -8.54
CA ILE A 94 -5.41 18.84 -8.31
C ILE A 94 -5.26 20.22 -7.68
#